data_AF-A0AAW0ESZ5-F1
#
_entry.id   AF-A0AAW0ESZ5-F1
#
_cell.length_a   1.000
_cell.length_b   1.000
_cell.length_c   1.000
_cell.angle_alpha   90.00
_cell.angle_beta   90.00
_cell.angle_gamma   90.00
#
_symmetry.space_group_name_H-M   'P 1'
#
loop_
_entity.id
_entity.type
_entity.pdbx_description
1 polymer ?
#
loop_
_entity_poly.entity_id
_entity_poly.type
_entity_poly.pdbx_seq_one_letter_code
_entity_poly.pdbx_strand_id
1 'polypeptide(L)'
;MNTHAIVVSPPWVRHEVTEALRQRRGVRVEVNAALQHCDFACGASSVLYHDATGAVAQREPAALVTRVQEARQRCGTQPVVLMVRLDAAEEPSLASLSWFNLECGVAHQCGLVLVWSADDAAQFLASLAASAVTSLEFSGTARSHVGDAPLPVLIDALTQTPQVVTRNDVVRIANRASCMAEVLMSEAQEWEGIAGFGRKKAARLQHLFRTPFLSSQQRVDSLVSADSADAVAATGVPRAPEDVAEPSLAGSLSSTAAATDGRRRMMDVLQQRRDAEDEDS
;
A
#
# COMPACT_ATOMS: atom_id res chain seq x y z
N MET A 1 -11.99 -5.64 -33.92
CA MET A 1 -10.99 -5.88 -32.85
C MET A 1 -10.09 -4.67 -32.79
N ASN A 2 -10.11 -3.91 -31.69
CA ASN A 2 -9.19 -2.78 -31.54
C ASN A 2 -7.78 -3.33 -31.33
N THR A 3 -6.85 -2.92 -32.19
CA THR A 3 -5.45 -3.31 -32.09
C THR A 3 -4.73 -2.19 -31.36
N HIS A 4 -4.05 -2.49 -30.26
CA HIS A 4 -3.32 -1.51 -29.46
C HIS A 4 -1.87 -1.47 -29.93
N ALA A 5 -1.38 -0.28 -30.29
CA ALA A 5 0.00 -0.08 -30.71
C ALA A 5 0.88 0.23 -29.50
N ILE A 6 2.02 -0.46 -29.41
CA ILE A 6 3.08 -0.19 -28.45
C ILE A 6 4.32 0.19 -29.25
N VAL A 7 4.87 1.36 -28.97
CA VAL A 7 6.09 1.85 -29.62
C VAL A 7 7.29 1.45 -28.78
N VAL A 8 8.32 0.92 -29.41
CA VAL A 8 9.52 0.40 -28.75
C VAL A 8 10.74 1.14 -29.27
N SER A 9 11.67 1.49 -28.38
CA SER A 9 12.92 2.11 -28.78
C SER A 9 13.87 1.09 -29.43
N PRO A 10 14.74 1.50 -30.37
CA PRO A 10 15.58 0.57 -31.14
C PRO A 10 16.41 -0.43 -30.32
N PRO A 11 16.98 -0.08 -29.14
CA PRO A 11 17.73 -1.03 -28.33
C PRO A 11 16.89 -2.21 -27.82
N TRP A 12 15.57 -2.02 -27.69
CA TRP A 12 14.66 -2.99 -27.06
C TRP A 12 13.95 -3.88 -28.06
N VAL A 13 14.21 -3.72 -29.37
CA VAL A 13 13.52 -4.45 -30.44
C VAL A 13 13.67 -5.98 -30.33
N ARG A 14 14.81 -6.45 -29.80
CA ARG A 14 15.12 -7.88 -29.61
C ARG A 14 15.04 -8.32 -28.14
N HIS A 15 14.54 -7.44 -27.27
CA HIS A 15 14.39 -7.77 -25.85
C HIS A 15 13.29 -8.82 -25.67
N GLU A 16 13.44 -9.71 -24.69
CA GLU A 16 12.48 -10.79 -24.42
C GLU A 16 11.05 -10.29 -24.17
N VAL A 17 10.89 -9.16 -23.51
CA VAL A 17 9.59 -8.49 -23.31
C VAL A 17 8.95 -8.10 -24.65
N THR A 18 9.75 -7.62 -25.60
CA THR A 18 9.27 -7.25 -26.95
C THR A 18 8.87 -8.49 -27.75
N GLU A 19 9.61 -9.59 -27.62
CA GLU A 19 9.23 -10.87 -28.22
C GLU A 19 7.92 -11.40 -27.63
N ALA A 20 7.76 -11.36 -26.31
CA ALA A 20 6.52 -11.73 -25.64
C ALA A 20 5.33 -10.85 -26.08
N LEU A 21 5.56 -9.55 -26.29
CA LEU A 21 4.55 -8.64 -26.86
C LEU A 21 4.14 -9.01 -28.28
N ARG A 22 5.09 -9.40 -29.15
CA ARG A 22 4.79 -9.81 -30.54
C ARG A 22 3.95 -11.08 -30.62
N GLN A 23 4.06 -11.97 -29.63
CA GLN A 23 3.29 -13.21 -29.57
C GLN A 23 1.84 -12.97 -29.10
N ARG A 24 1.52 -11.80 -28.56
CA ARG A 24 0.19 -11.48 -28.02
C ARG A 24 -0.78 -11.01 -29.11
N ARG A 25 -1.99 -11.57 -29.08
CA ARG A 25 -3.08 -11.16 -29.98
C ARG A 25 -3.58 -9.77 -29.60
N GLY A 26 -3.86 -8.94 -30.60
CA GLY A 26 -4.41 -7.59 -30.40
C GLY A 26 -3.39 -6.52 -30.02
N VAL A 27 -2.10 -6.86 -29.98
CA VAL A 27 -0.99 -5.92 -29.77
C VAL A 27 -0.21 -5.78 -31.08
N ARG A 28 0.09 -4.55 -31.48
CA ARG A 28 0.99 -4.23 -32.58
C ARG A 28 2.23 -3.55 -32.01
N VAL A 29 3.40 -4.11 -32.28
CA VAL A 29 4.69 -3.52 -31.87
C VAL A 29 5.24 -2.68 -33.01
N GLU A 30 5.49 -1.41 -32.75
CA GLU A 30 6.08 -0.46 -33.69
C GLU A 30 7.45 -0.01 -33.19
N VAL A 31 8.41 0.22 -34.08
CA VAL A 31 9.75 0.68 -33.70
C VAL A 31 9.87 2.15 -34.08
N ASN A 32 10.27 2.99 -33.13
CA ASN A 32 10.48 4.41 -33.37
C ASN A 32 11.88 4.83 -32.95
N ALA A 33 12.72 5.18 -33.92
CA ALA A 33 14.09 5.64 -33.68
C ALA A 33 14.16 6.98 -32.93
N ALA A 34 13.10 7.78 -32.94
CA ALA A 34 13.01 9.02 -32.17
C ALA A 34 12.66 8.80 -30.69
N LEU A 35 12.24 7.59 -30.29
CA LEU A 35 11.96 7.25 -28.90
C LEU A 35 13.28 7.02 -28.16
N GLN A 36 13.86 8.09 -27.63
CA GLN A 36 15.18 8.05 -26.96
C GLN A 36 15.09 8.14 -25.44
N HIS A 37 13.93 8.49 -24.89
CA HIS A 37 13.77 8.84 -23.48
C HIS A 37 13.00 7.80 -22.67
N CYS A 38 12.49 6.75 -23.32
CA CYS A 38 11.89 5.59 -22.67
C CYS A 38 12.08 4.33 -23.52
N ASP A 39 11.81 3.18 -22.92
CA ASP A 39 12.05 1.87 -23.53
C ASP A 39 10.81 1.42 -24.33
N PHE A 40 9.62 1.69 -23.78
CA PHE A 40 8.32 1.42 -24.38
C PHE A 40 7.40 2.63 -24.22
N ALA A 41 6.61 2.97 -25.23
CA ALA A 41 5.51 3.92 -25.12
C ALA A 41 4.18 3.22 -25.40
N CYS A 42 3.29 3.29 -24.41
CA CYS A 42 1.97 2.63 -24.41
C CYS A 42 0.89 3.70 -24.31
N GLY A 43 0.32 4.11 -25.45
CA GLY A 43 -0.63 5.22 -25.50
C GLY A 43 0.00 6.52 -25.01
N ALA A 44 -0.52 7.07 -23.91
CA ALA A 44 -0.02 8.31 -23.31
C ALA A 44 1.08 8.09 -22.25
N SER A 45 1.44 6.83 -21.96
CA SER A 45 2.40 6.49 -20.91
C SER A 45 3.76 6.08 -21.49
N SER A 46 4.83 6.62 -20.91
CA SER A 46 6.21 6.24 -21.21
C SER A 46 6.70 5.25 -20.17
N VAL A 47 7.34 4.15 -20.58
CA VAL A 47 7.78 3.08 -19.69
C VAL A 47 9.28 2.83 -19.86
N LEU A 48 9.99 2.85 -18.73
CA LEU A 48 11.37 2.42 -18.56
C LEU A 48 11.36 1.02 -17.96
N TYR A 49 12.15 0.11 -18.53
CA TYR A 49 12.33 -1.23 -18.02
C TYR A 49 13.72 -1.35 -17.38
N HIS A 50 13.75 -1.88 -16.17
CA HIS A 50 14.97 -2.16 -15.43
C HIS A 50 14.94 -3.61 -14.97
N ASP A 51 15.94 -4.38 -15.38
CA ASP A 51 16.12 -5.73 -14.90
C ASP A 51 17.00 -5.73 -13.65
N ALA A 52 16.45 -6.10 -12.49
CA ALA A 52 17.17 -6.18 -11.22
C ALA A 52 17.71 -7.60 -10.91
N THR A 53 17.52 -8.57 -11.80
CA THR A 53 17.86 -10.00 -11.59
C THR A 53 19.35 -10.32 -11.78
N GLY A 54 20.21 -9.34 -12.10
CA GLY A 54 21.62 -9.56 -12.41
C GLY A 54 22.60 -8.78 -11.52
N ALA A 55 23.79 -9.37 -11.28
CA ALA A 55 24.90 -8.76 -10.53
C ALA A 55 25.44 -7.45 -11.16
N VAL A 56 25.10 -7.17 -12.43
CA VAL A 56 25.42 -5.92 -13.14
C VAL A 56 24.36 -4.84 -12.88
N ALA A 57 23.11 -5.21 -12.59
CA ALA A 57 22.03 -4.27 -12.32
C ALA A 57 22.15 -3.58 -10.97
N GLN A 58 22.83 -4.20 -10.00
CA GLN A 58 23.15 -3.58 -8.72
C GLN A 58 24.26 -2.52 -8.80
N ARG A 59 24.94 -2.35 -9.95
CA ARG A 59 26.19 -1.57 -10.02
C ARG A 59 26.05 -0.07 -10.23
N GLU A 60 24.93 0.46 -10.75
CA GLU A 60 24.77 1.91 -10.89
C GLU A 60 23.33 2.39 -10.62
N PRO A 61 22.92 2.45 -9.34
CA PRO A 61 21.67 3.10 -8.94
C PRO A 61 21.55 4.54 -9.46
N ALA A 62 22.68 5.26 -9.53
CA ALA A 62 22.75 6.62 -10.07
C ALA A 62 22.34 6.71 -11.55
N ALA A 63 22.77 5.75 -12.39
CA ALA A 63 22.43 5.76 -13.81
C ALA A 63 20.93 5.55 -14.04
N LEU A 64 20.29 4.69 -13.22
CA LEU A 64 18.83 4.52 -13.29
C LEU A 64 18.09 5.79 -12.91
N VAL A 65 18.51 6.44 -11.81
CA VAL A 65 17.95 7.72 -11.36
C VAL A 65 18.08 8.79 -12.46
N THR A 66 19.25 8.91 -13.09
CA THR A 66 19.44 9.83 -14.23
C THR A 66 18.50 9.52 -15.38
N ARG A 67 18.33 8.23 -15.76
CA ARG A 67 17.39 7.83 -16.82
C ARG A 67 15.94 8.19 -16.47
N VAL A 68 15.52 7.98 -15.23
CA VAL A 68 14.17 8.33 -14.75
C VAL A 68 13.97 9.85 -14.80
N GLN A 69 14.95 10.62 -14.34
CA GLN A 69 14.92 12.07 -14.37
C GLN A 69 14.82 12.62 -15.81
N GLU A 70 15.64 12.10 -16.73
CA GLU A 70 15.61 12.48 -18.15
C GLU A 70 14.27 12.16 -18.81
N ALA A 71 13.73 10.96 -18.54
CA ALA A 71 12.42 10.56 -19.03
C ALA A 71 11.33 11.52 -18.51
N ARG A 72 11.35 11.83 -17.21
CA ARG A 72 10.38 12.74 -16.59
C ARG A 72 10.44 14.15 -17.18
N GLN A 73 11.65 14.69 -17.38
CA GLN A 73 11.83 16.01 -17.98
C GLN A 73 11.28 16.08 -19.42
N ARG A 74 11.44 15.01 -20.20
CA ARG A 74 10.97 14.99 -21.60
C ARG A 74 9.49 14.66 -21.75
N CYS A 75 8.90 13.91 -20.82
CA CYS A 75 7.49 13.51 -20.88
C CYS A 75 6.53 14.60 -20.38
N GLY A 76 7.01 15.63 -19.67
CA GLY A 76 6.16 16.70 -19.16
C GLY A 76 5.07 16.18 -18.23
N THR A 77 3.80 16.35 -18.61
CA THR A 77 2.65 15.85 -17.84
C THR A 77 2.30 14.39 -18.11
N GLN A 78 2.92 13.77 -19.12
CA GLN A 78 2.67 12.36 -19.43
C GLN A 78 3.18 11.45 -18.31
N PRO A 79 2.45 10.37 -17.99
CA PRO A 79 2.86 9.46 -16.94
C PRO A 79 4.12 8.68 -17.32
N VAL A 80 5.06 8.59 -16.37
CA VAL A 80 6.29 7.80 -16.49
C VAL A 80 6.21 6.56 -15.61
N VAL A 81 6.19 5.43 -16.29
CA VAL A 81 6.38 4.02 -15.93
C VAL A 81 7.79 3.59 -15.52
N LEU A 82 8.19 3.36 -14.27
CA LEU A 82 9.36 2.53 -13.99
C LEU A 82 8.92 1.09 -13.71
N MET A 83 9.25 0.18 -14.62
CA MET A 83 9.00 -1.25 -14.49
C MET A 83 10.30 -1.95 -14.07
N VAL A 84 10.27 -2.59 -12.89
CA VAL A 84 11.41 -3.30 -12.33
C VAL A 84 11.14 -4.80 -12.34
N ARG A 85 11.96 -5.56 -13.07
CA ARG A 85 11.93 -7.02 -13.02
C ARG A 85 12.72 -7.51 -11.82
N LEU A 86 12.04 -8.21 -10.93
CA LEU A 86 12.61 -8.87 -9.76
C LEU A 86 12.81 -10.36 -10.04
N ASP A 87 13.75 -10.97 -9.32
CA ASP A 87 13.97 -12.41 -9.43
C ASP A 87 12.88 -13.12 -8.62
N ALA A 88 12.25 -14.14 -9.21
CA ALA A 88 11.29 -14.96 -8.49
C ALA A 88 11.97 -15.94 -7.52
N ALA A 89 13.26 -16.25 -7.74
CA ALA A 89 14.03 -17.17 -6.91
C ALA A 89 14.66 -16.49 -5.68
N GLU A 90 14.81 -15.17 -5.70
CA GLU A 90 15.42 -14.39 -4.63
C GLU A 90 14.41 -13.39 -4.06
N GLU A 91 14.20 -13.41 -2.74
CA GLU A 91 13.31 -12.45 -2.11
C GLU A 91 13.96 -11.04 -2.16
N PRO A 92 13.30 -10.04 -2.77
CA PRO A 92 13.87 -8.71 -2.89
C PRO A 92 14.04 -8.09 -1.50
N SER A 93 15.23 -7.57 -1.22
CA SER A 93 15.49 -6.95 0.08
C SER A 93 14.59 -5.72 0.29
N LEU A 94 14.14 -5.51 1.54
CA LEU A 94 13.36 -4.31 1.90
C LEU A 94 14.13 -3.02 1.58
N ALA A 95 15.46 -3.03 1.72
CA ALA A 95 16.30 -1.89 1.38
C ALA A 95 16.22 -1.55 -0.11
N SER A 96 16.27 -2.56 -0.99
CA SER A 96 16.15 -2.38 -2.45
C SER A 96 14.77 -1.86 -2.84
N LEU A 97 13.70 -2.44 -2.28
CA LEU A 97 12.33 -1.99 -2.56
C LEU A 97 12.08 -0.56 -2.06
N SER A 98 12.57 -0.24 -0.85
CA SER A 98 12.49 1.10 -0.28
C SER A 98 13.24 2.10 -1.16
N TRP A 99 14.42 1.74 -1.66
CA TRP A 99 15.22 2.57 -2.55
C TRP A 99 14.48 2.87 -3.87
N PHE A 100 13.95 1.86 -4.56
CA PHE A 100 13.17 2.09 -5.79
C PHE A 100 11.95 2.98 -5.54
N ASN A 101 11.25 2.77 -4.42
CA ASN A 101 10.08 3.58 -4.08
C ASN A 101 10.44 5.03 -3.79
N LEU A 102 11.44 5.28 -2.95
CA LEU A 102 11.81 6.64 -2.52
C LEU A 102 12.55 7.41 -3.62
N GLU A 103 13.58 6.82 -4.21
CA GLU A 103 14.47 7.50 -5.14
C GLU A 103 13.91 7.58 -6.56
N CYS A 104 13.19 6.55 -7.01
CA CYS A 104 12.57 6.60 -8.33
C CYS A 104 11.11 7.05 -8.24
N GLY A 105 10.30 6.33 -7.45
CA GLY A 105 8.85 6.58 -7.36
C GLY A 105 8.49 7.97 -6.83
N VAL A 106 8.91 8.27 -5.59
CA VAL A 106 8.53 9.49 -4.87
C VAL A 106 9.31 10.70 -5.37
N ALA A 107 10.65 10.65 -5.38
CA ALA A 107 11.48 11.79 -5.72
C ALA A 107 11.28 12.29 -7.16
N HIS A 108 10.99 11.38 -8.10
CA HIS A 108 10.78 11.71 -9.51
C HIS A 108 9.34 11.57 -10.01
N GLN A 109 8.39 11.30 -9.10
CA GLN A 109 6.96 11.16 -9.41
C GLN A 109 6.69 10.16 -10.54
N CYS A 110 7.41 9.03 -10.53
CA CYS A 110 7.17 7.95 -11.49
C CYS A 110 6.27 6.87 -10.87
N GLY A 111 5.42 6.24 -11.68
CA GLY A 111 4.75 5.02 -11.27
C GLY A 111 5.77 3.91 -11.16
N LEU A 112 5.75 3.17 -10.05
CA LEU A 112 6.62 2.00 -9.86
C LEU A 112 5.80 0.72 -10.03
N VAL A 113 6.24 -0.16 -10.91
CA VAL A 113 5.62 -1.46 -11.15
C VAL A 113 6.68 -2.54 -11.02
N LEU A 114 6.43 -3.51 -10.15
CA LEU A 114 7.28 -4.68 -9.96
C LEU A 114 6.72 -5.82 -10.80
N VAL A 115 7.59 -6.52 -11.51
CA VAL A 115 7.24 -7.69 -12.34
C VAL A 115 8.18 -8.84 -12.05
N TRP A 116 7.71 -10.08 -12.17
CA TRP A 116 8.49 -11.28 -11.84
C TRP A 116 8.96 -12.01 -13.09
N SER A 117 8.39 -11.70 -14.25
CA SER A 117 8.74 -12.31 -15.52
C SER A 117 8.57 -11.34 -16.69
N ALA A 118 9.18 -11.68 -17.83
CA ALA A 118 8.99 -10.96 -19.08
C ALA A 118 7.53 -11.06 -19.58
N ASP A 119 6.83 -12.16 -19.27
CA ASP A 119 5.42 -12.35 -19.61
C ASP A 119 4.51 -11.42 -18.81
N ASP A 120 4.81 -11.19 -17.52
CA ASP A 120 4.11 -10.21 -16.67
C ASP A 120 4.32 -8.79 -17.19
N ALA A 121 5.56 -8.47 -17.57
CA ALA A 121 5.90 -7.19 -18.19
C ALA A 121 5.09 -6.98 -19.48
N ALA A 122 5.07 -7.97 -20.37
CA ALA A 122 4.31 -7.91 -21.61
C ALA A 122 2.79 -7.83 -21.36
N GLN A 123 2.27 -8.52 -20.34
CA GLN A 123 0.87 -8.43 -19.92
C GLN A 123 0.54 -7.01 -19.47
N PHE A 124 1.37 -6.43 -18.62
CA PHE A 124 1.14 -5.09 -18.09
C PHE A 124 1.16 -4.04 -19.21
N LEU A 125 2.17 -4.09 -20.09
CA LEU A 125 2.27 -3.16 -21.22
C LEU A 125 1.07 -3.27 -22.18
N ALA A 126 0.62 -4.50 -22.47
CA ALA A 126 -0.58 -4.72 -23.28
C ALA A 126 -1.84 -4.14 -22.62
N SER A 127 -2.01 -4.36 -21.31
CA SER A 127 -3.12 -3.80 -20.54
C SER A 127 -3.07 -2.27 -20.48
N LEU A 128 -1.87 -1.69 -20.34
CA LEU A 128 -1.65 -0.25 -20.30
C LEU A 128 -2.00 0.42 -21.64
N ALA A 129 -1.59 -0.20 -22.74
CA ALA A 129 -1.96 0.26 -24.08
C ALA A 129 -3.47 0.11 -24.37
N ALA A 130 -4.15 -0.83 -23.72
CA ALA A 130 -5.58 -1.04 -23.85
C ALA A 130 -6.41 -0.06 -23.00
N SER A 131 -5.94 0.28 -21.81
CA SER A 131 -6.65 1.15 -20.85
C SER A 131 -6.48 2.65 -21.12
N ALA A 132 -5.53 3.05 -21.97
CA ALA A 132 -5.25 4.44 -22.32
C ALA A 132 -5.04 5.34 -21.08
N VAL A 133 -4.35 4.85 -20.06
CA VAL A 133 -4.07 5.59 -18.82
C VAL A 133 -3.35 6.91 -19.15
N THR A 134 -3.97 8.02 -18.78
CA THR A 134 -3.45 9.38 -18.98
C THR A 134 -2.92 10.03 -17.70
N SER A 135 -3.16 9.44 -16.52
CA SER A 135 -2.66 9.90 -15.23
C SER A 135 -2.33 8.74 -14.30
N LEU A 136 -1.21 8.84 -13.58
CA LEU A 136 -0.80 7.93 -12.51
C LEU A 136 -1.18 8.44 -11.12
N GLU A 137 -1.83 9.61 -11.04
CA GLU A 137 -2.32 10.11 -9.76
C GLU A 137 -3.32 9.09 -9.20
N PHE A 138 -3.03 8.60 -7.99
CA PHE A 138 -4.01 7.90 -7.17
C PHE A 138 -5.08 8.91 -6.74
N SER A 139 -5.92 9.33 -7.68
CA SER A 139 -7.17 9.96 -7.33
C SER A 139 -8.08 8.85 -6.83
N GLY A 140 -8.31 8.78 -5.53
CA GLY A 140 -9.31 7.90 -4.91
C GLY A 140 -10.75 8.13 -5.43
N THR A 141 -10.92 8.94 -6.47
CA THR A 141 -12.19 9.36 -7.06
C THR A 141 -12.70 8.45 -8.17
N ALA A 142 -12.01 7.36 -8.53
CA ALA A 142 -12.55 6.37 -9.47
C ALA A 142 -13.33 5.25 -8.76
N ARG A 143 -14.22 5.61 -7.82
CA ARG A 143 -15.38 4.75 -7.55
C ARG A 143 -16.51 5.25 -8.43
N SER A 144 -16.98 4.36 -9.31
CA SER A 144 -18.17 4.54 -10.14
C SER A 144 -19.26 5.27 -9.37
N HIS A 145 -19.80 6.35 -9.95
CA HIS A 145 -21.04 6.99 -9.50
C HIS A 145 -22.09 5.91 -9.23
N VAL A 146 -22.31 5.59 -7.95
CA VAL A 146 -23.47 4.83 -7.55
C VAL A 146 -24.61 5.83 -7.51
N GLY A 147 -25.26 5.98 -8.67
CA GLY A 147 -26.40 6.86 -8.86
C GLY A 147 -27.48 6.61 -7.81
N ASP A 148 -27.99 7.73 -7.27
CA ASP A 148 -29.28 7.96 -6.60
C ASP A 148 -29.69 7.09 -5.39
N ALA A 149 -28.99 6.01 -5.06
CA ALA A 149 -29.33 5.20 -3.90
C ALA A 149 -28.53 5.66 -2.66
N PRO A 150 -29.19 6.11 -1.57
CA PRO A 150 -28.50 6.57 -0.36
C PRO A 150 -27.78 5.43 0.38
N LEU A 151 -28.29 4.19 0.31
CA LEU A 151 -27.75 3.06 1.07
C LEU A 151 -26.29 2.67 0.68
N PRO A 152 -25.90 2.58 -0.59
CA PRO A 152 -24.50 2.39 -0.99
C PRO A 152 -23.54 3.45 -0.42
N VAL A 153 -23.92 4.73 -0.42
CA VAL A 153 -23.13 5.81 0.16
C VAL A 153 -22.95 5.61 1.67
N LEU A 154 -24.03 5.21 2.36
CA LEU A 154 -23.97 4.90 3.79
C LEU A 154 -23.08 3.69 4.08
N ILE A 155 -23.11 2.66 3.23
CA ILE A 155 -22.25 1.48 3.34
C ILE A 155 -20.79 1.91 3.23
N ASP A 156 -20.44 2.68 2.21
CA ASP A 156 -19.07 3.14 1.99
C ASP A 156 -18.57 4.04 3.15
N ALA A 157 -19.43 4.90 3.69
CA ALA A 157 -19.07 5.80 4.80
C ALA A 157 -18.89 5.06 6.13
N LEU A 158 -19.85 4.22 6.52
CA LEU A 158 -19.87 3.61 7.85
C LEU A 158 -18.97 2.36 7.96
N THR A 159 -18.64 1.71 6.83
CA THR A 159 -17.73 0.55 6.84
C THR A 159 -16.25 0.91 6.77
N GLN A 160 -15.89 2.20 6.89
CA GLN A 160 -14.49 2.62 7.04
C GLN A 160 -13.84 2.04 8.31
N THR A 161 -14.65 1.68 9.32
CA THR A 161 -14.23 0.95 10.51
C THR A 161 -14.92 -0.42 10.57
N PRO A 162 -14.52 -1.39 9.74
CA PRO A 162 -15.18 -2.69 9.63
C PRO A 162 -15.14 -3.51 10.93
N GLN A 163 -14.18 -3.22 11.82
CA GLN A 163 -14.06 -3.80 13.15
C GLN A 163 -15.16 -3.34 14.13
N VAL A 164 -15.89 -2.28 13.80
CA VAL A 164 -17.04 -1.75 14.57
C VAL A 164 -18.34 -1.97 13.80
N VAL A 165 -18.36 -1.63 12.51
CA VAL A 165 -19.56 -1.60 11.67
C VAL A 165 -19.34 -2.37 10.37
N THR A 166 -20.09 -3.46 10.19
CA THR A 166 -20.08 -4.24 8.96
C THR A 166 -21.15 -3.74 7.98
N ARG A 167 -21.07 -4.14 6.71
CA ARG A 167 -22.12 -3.84 5.71
C ARG A 167 -23.52 -4.24 6.16
N ASN A 168 -23.66 -5.40 6.79
CA ASN A 168 -24.95 -5.89 7.30
C ASN A 168 -25.49 -5.00 8.43
N ASP A 169 -24.60 -4.42 9.23
CA ASP A 169 -24.97 -3.48 10.28
C ASP A 169 -25.49 -2.17 9.70
N VAL A 170 -24.85 -1.66 8.64
CA VAL A 170 -25.33 -0.47 7.93
C VAL A 170 -26.72 -0.68 7.36
N VAL A 171 -26.99 -1.85 6.76
CA VAL A 171 -28.33 -2.18 6.26
C VAL A 171 -29.34 -2.19 7.39
N ARG A 172 -28.99 -2.72 8.57
CA ARG A 172 -29.90 -2.73 9.74
C ARG A 172 -30.12 -1.34 10.31
N ILE A 173 -29.07 -0.52 10.41
CA ILE A 173 -29.16 0.87 10.84
C ILE A 173 -30.07 1.65 9.89
N ALA A 174 -29.89 1.52 8.59
CA ALA A 174 -30.67 2.23 7.57
C ALA A 174 -32.15 1.81 7.55
N ASN A 175 -32.49 0.58 7.97
CA ASN A 175 -33.88 0.13 8.10
C ASN A 175 -34.51 0.53 9.44
N ARG A 176 -33.71 0.93 10.44
CA ARG A 176 -34.18 1.27 11.78
C ARG A 176 -34.31 2.77 12.00
N ALA A 177 -33.31 3.54 11.56
CA ALA A 177 -33.29 4.99 11.68
C ALA A 177 -33.83 5.66 10.42
N SER A 178 -34.59 6.74 10.63
CA SER A 178 -35.17 7.53 9.57
C SER A 178 -34.14 8.40 8.83
N CYS A 179 -33.05 8.75 9.52
CA CYS A 179 -31.98 9.57 8.99
C CYS A 179 -30.65 9.35 9.74
N MET A 180 -29.54 9.81 9.16
CA MET A 180 -28.22 9.65 9.78
C MET A 180 -28.04 10.50 11.04
N ALA A 181 -28.73 11.64 11.15
CA ALA A 181 -28.66 12.47 12.35
C ALA A 181 -29.17 11.72 13.59
N GLU A 182 -30.23 10.92 13.44
CA GLU A 182 -30.74 10.03 14.49
C GLU A 182 -29.68 9.01 14.90
N VAL A 183 -28.98 8.42 13.92
CA VAL A 183 -27.90 7.45 14.18
C VAL A 183 -26.73 8.07 14.95
N LEU A 184 -26.28 9.26 14.57
CA LEU A 184 -25.15 9.94 15.22
C LEU A 184 -25.50 10.42 16.65
N MET A 185 -26.77 10.77 16.87
CA MET A 185 -27.26 11.30 18.14
C MET A 185 -27.86 10.25 19.07
N SER A 186 -28.02 9.02 18.62
CA SER A 186 -28.61 7.93 19.39
C SER A 186 -27.76 7.46 20.58
N GLU A 187 -28.44 6.91 21.59
CA GLU A 187 -27.81 6.27 22.74
C GLU A 187 -27.54 4.78 22.47
N ALA A 188 -26.52 4.18 23.11
CA ALA A 188 -26.21 2.75 22.90
C ALA A 188 -27.42 1.83 23.14
N GLN A 189 -28.25 2.17 24.14
CA GLN A 189 -29.45 1.40 24.49
C GLN A 189 -30.48 1.33 23.36
N GLU A 190 -30.51 2.30 22.45
CA GLU A 190 -31.46 2.35 21.33
C GLU A 190 -31.13 1.34 20.23
N TRP A 191 -29.89 0.86 20.19
CA TRP A 191 -29.41 -0.18 19.27
C TRP A 191 -29.40 -1.57 19.92
N GLU A 192 -29.46 -1.63 21.25
CA GLU A 192 -29.55 -2.90 21.98
C GLU A 192 -30.87 -3.60 21.61
N GLY A 193 -30.75 -4.80 21.02
CA GLY A 193 -31.91 -5.58 20.58
C GLY A 193 -32.09 -5.65 19.06
N ILE A 194 -31.30 -4.89 18.28
CA ILE A 194 -31.18 -5.18 16.85
C ILE A 194 -30.30 -6.42 16.67
N ALA A 195 -30.73 -7.36 15.82
CA ALA A 195 -29.96 -8.55 15.51
C ALA A 195 -28.53 -8.17 15.05
N GLY A 196 -27.51 -8.62 15.79
CA GLY A 196 -26.11 -8.30 15.53
C GLY A 196 -25.57 -7.05 16.24
N PHE A 197 -26.40 -6.32 17.00
CA PHE A 197 -26.02 -5.24 17.92
C PHE A 197 -26.27 -5.66 19.37
N GLY A 198 -25.28 -6.31 19.97
CA GLY A 198 -25.23 -6.48 21.43
C GLY A 198 -24.73 -5.22 22.13
N ARG A 199 -24.92 -5.16 23.45
CA ARG A 199 -24.49 -4.06 24.33
C ARG A 199 -23.08 -3.54 24.04
N LYS A 200 -22.09 -4.44 23.91
CA LYS A 200 -20.70 -4.07 23.60
C LYS A 200 -20.56 -3.36 22.24
N LYS A 201 -21.27 -3.83 21.21
CA LYS A 201 -21.17 -3.26 19.87
C LYS A 201 -21.94 -1.94 19.76
N ALA A 202 -23.08 -1.84 20.43
CA ALA A 202 -23.84 -0.60 20.52
C ALA A 202 -23.04 0.50 21.24
N ALA A 203 -22.37 0.16 22.35
CA ALA A 203 -21.46 1.07 23.04
C ALA A 203 -20.28 1.50 22.16
N ARG A 204 -19.67 0.58 21.41
CA ARG A 204 -18.58 0.90 20.46
C ARG A 204 -19.04 1.78 19.30
N LEU A 205 -20.25 1.55 18.77
CA LEU A 205 -20.86 2.38 17.73
C LEU A 205 -21.11 3.80 18.24
N GLN A 206 -21.74 3.94 19.41
CA GLN A 206 -21.99 5.23 20.03
C GLN A 206 -20.69 5.99 20.30
N HIS A 207 -19.69 5.29 20.85
CA HIS A 207 -18.39 5.88 21.11
C HIS A 207 -17.75 6.37 19.81
N LEU A 208 -17.71 5.54 18.76
CA LEU A 208 -17.16 5.91 17.44
C LEU A 208 -17.73 7.24 16.91
N PHE A 209 -19.04 7.48 17.06
CA PHE A 209 -19.66 8.71 16.58
C PHE A 209 -19.46 9.93 17.48
N ARG A 210 -19.16 9.72 18.77
CA ARG A 210 -19.08 10.78 19.77
C ARG A 210 -17.67 11.02 20.31
N THR A 211 -16.68 10.22 19.94
CA THR A 211 -15.29 10.44 20.31
C THR A 211 -14.82 11.77 19.70
N PRO A 212 -14.41 12.75 20.52
CA PRO A 212 -13.86 13.99 19.99
C PRO A 212 -12.56 13.69 19.23
N PHE A 213 -12.33 14.39 18.12
CA PHE A 213 -11.03 14.36 17.45
C PHE A 213 -9.99 15.06 18.35
N LEU A 214 -9.31 14.28 19.19
CA LEU A 214 -8.18 14.78 19.95
C LEU A 214 -7.02 14.96 18.97
N SER A 215 -6.51 16.19 18.87
CA SER A 215 -5.31 16.48 18.11
C SER A 215 -4.16 15.62 18.67
N SER A 216 -3.80 14.58 17.93
CA SER A 216 -2.76 13.57 18.18
C SER A 216 -3.16 12.35 19.05
N GLN A 217 -3.11 11.16 18.43
CA GLN A 217 -2.86 9.83 19.03
C GLN A 217 -4.00 8.93 19.56
N GLN A 218 -5.25 9.03 19.10
CA GLN A 218 -6.19 7.91 19.30
C GLN A 218 -6.39 7.10 18.02
N ARG A 219 -5.92 5.84 18.03
CA ARG A 219 -6.17 4.86 16.97
C ARG A 219 -7.47 4.11 17.26
N VAL A 220 -8.20 3.72 16.22
CA VAL A 220 -9.45 2.96 16.33
C VAL A 220 -9.25 1.64 17.09
N ASP A 221 -8.05 1.05 17.05
CA ASP A 221 -7.69 -0.16 17.81
C ASP A 221 -7.77 0.03 19.33
N SER A 222 -7.54 1.25 19.82
CA SER A 222 -7.72 1.62 21.23
C SER A 222 -9.18 1.49 21.68
N LEU A 223 -10.14 1.54 20.75
CA LEU A 223 -11.57 1.36 21.00
C LEU A 223 -12.00 -0.12 21.05
N VAL A 224 -11.12 -1.04 20.66
CA VAL A 224 -11.40 -2.48 20.61
C VAL A 224 -10.80 -3.20 21.82
N SER A 225 -9.68 -2.71 22.34
CA SER A 225 -8.89 -3.39 23.37
C SER A 225 -9.32 -3.15 24.81
N ALA A 226 -10.31 -2.29 25.09
CA ALA A 226 -10.63 -1.90 26.47
C ALA A 226 -11.38 -2.97 27.29
N ASP A 227 -11.81 -4.11 26.71
CA ASP A 227 -12.83 -4.95 27.36
C ASP A 227 -12.70 -6.47 27.10
N SER A 228 -11.50 -6.94 26.74
CA SER A 228 -11.22 -8.38 26.48
C SER A 228 -10.23 -9.02 27.46
N ALA A 229 -9.94 -8.37 28.59
CA ALA A 229 -9.09 -8.92 29.64
C ALA A 229 -9.84 -8.99 30.98
N ASP A 230 -10.96 -9.71 31.01
CA ASP A 230 -11.41 -10.36 32.24
C ASP A 230 -12.57 -11.34 31.94
N ALA A 231 -12.55 -12.46 32.66
CA ALA A 231 -13.42 -13.63 32.55
C ALA A 231 -13.11 -14.59 31.38
N VAL A 232 -12.22 -15.57 31.60
CA VAL A 232 -12.59 -16.94 32.03
C VAL A 232 -11.33 -17.65 32.57
N ALA A 233 -11.23 -17.84 33.89
CA ALA A 233 -10.71 -19.07 34.54
C ALA A 233 -10.46 -18.83 36.04
N ALA A 234 -11.53 -18.82 36.83
CA ALA A 234 -11.43 -18.99 38.27
C ALA A 234 -12.57 -19.89 38.76
N THR A 235 -12.29 -21.20 38.85
CA THR A 235 -12.88 -22.09 39.84
C THR A 235 -11.75 -22.98 40.37
N GLY A 236 -11.32 -22.73 41.61
CA GLY A 236 -10.46 -23.64 42.38
C GLY A 236 -11.25 -24.89 42.80
N VAL A 237 -10.67 -25.97 43.36
CA VAL A 237 -9.85 -26.14 44.61
C VAL A 237 -9.67 -27.70 44.75
N PRO A 238 -8.81 -28.37 45.58
CA PRO A 238 -7.37 -28.27 45.94
C PRO A 238 -6.56 -29.63 46.02
N ARG A 239 -5.23 -29.54 46.31
CA ARG A 239 -4.33 -30.45 47.14
C ARG A 239 -3.98 -31.87 46.63
N ALA A 240 -2.77 -32.46 46.72
CA ALA A 240 -1.34 -32.19 47.01
C ALA A 240 -0.58 -33.55 46.78
N PRO A 241 0.67 -33.75 47.27
CA PRO A 241 1.98 -33.39 46.71
C PRO A 241 2.79 -34.62 46.22
N GLU A 242 3.82 -34.44 45.39
CA GLU A 242 4.99 -35.34 45.39
C GLU A 242 6.23 -34.68 44.75
N ASP A 243 7.36 -34.88 45.41
CA ASP A 243 8.70 -34.34 45.17
C ASP A 243 9.34 -34.76 43.83
N VAL A 244 10.27 -33.94 43.31
CA VAL A 244 11.72 -34.26 43.21
C VAL A 244 12.43 -33.31 42.20
N ALA A 245 13.43 -32.60 42.75
CA ALA A 245 14.69 -32.09 42.15
C ALA A 245 14.72 -30.89 41.17
N GLU A 246 15.23 -29.76 41.71
CA GLU A 246 16.04 -28.74 41.01
C GLU A 246 17.40 -29.30 40.53
N PRO A 247 18.06 -28.69 39.52
CA PRO A 247 19.01 -27.60 39.80
C PRO A 247 18.86 -26.37 38.89
N SER A 248 18.95 -25.21 39.54
CA SER A 248 19.22 -23.87 39.00
C SER A 248 20.55 -23.79 38.25
N LEU A 249 20.60 -23.02 37.14
CA LEU A 249 21.70 -22.11 36.81
C LEU A 249 21.24 -21.04 35.80
N ALA A 250 21.59 -19.79 36.10
CA ALA A 250 21.20 -18.56 35.42
C ALA A 250 21.83 -18.37 34.02
N GLY A 251 21.14 -17.62 33.15
CA GLY A 251 21.64 -17.20 31.84
C GLY A 251 20.80 -16.10 31.19
N SER A 252 21.24 -14.86 31.35
CA SER A 252 20.64 -13.59 30.93
C SER A 252 20.12 -13.45 29.50
N LEU A 253 19.03 -12.69 29.43
CA LEU A 253 18.47 -11.94 28.31
C LEU A 253 19.51 -11.20 27.45
N SER A 254 19.47 -11.36 26.13
CA SER A 254 20.05 -10.39 25.18
C SER A 254 19.33 -10.45 23.84
N SER A 255 18.31 -9.60 23.64
CA SER A 255 17.57 -9.47 22.38
C SER A 255 16.92 -8.08 22.23
N THR A 256 17.64 -7.02 22.59
CA THR A 256 17.16 -5.62 22.44
C THR A 256 18.24 -4.62 21.99
N ALA A 257 19.47 -5.06 21.72
CA ALA A 257 20.58 -4.15 21.39
C ALA A 257 20.62 -3.69 19.91
N ALA A 258 20.03 -4.44 18.97
CA ALA A 258 20.14 -4.09 17.54
C ALA A 258 19.17 -2.98 17.08
N ALA A 259 18.01 -2.84 17.73
CA ALA A 259 17.01 -1.84 17.37
C ALA A 259 17.34 -0.43 17.90
N THR A 260 18.21 -0.31 18.91
CA THR A 260 18.59 0.97 19.51
C THR A 260 19.73 1.65 18.74
N ASP A 261 20.62 0.90 18.09
CA ASP A 261 21.74 1.45 17.33
C ASP A 261 21.27 2.16 16.05
N GLY A 262 20.34 1.54 15.30
CA GLY A 262 19.74 2.17 14.12
C GLY A 262 18.97 3.45 14.44
N ARG A 263 18.25 3.47 15.56
CA ARG A 263 17.52 4.66 16.03
C ARG A 263 18.48 5.76 16.47
N ARG A 264 19.60 5.42 17.13
CA ARG A 264 20.60 6.41 17.58
C ARG A 264 21.30 7.07 16.38
N ARG A 265 21.74 6.28 15.39
CA ARG A 265 22.34 6.81 14.15
C ARG A 265 21.39 7.73 13.37
N MET A 266 20.11 7.40 13.32
CA MET A 266 19.11 8.23 12.64
C MET A 266 18.89 9.58 13.35
N MET A 267 18.90 9.59 14.69
CA MET A 267 18.78 10.83 15.45
C MET A 267 20.03 11.72 15.31
N ASP A 268 21.22 11.12 15.25
CA ASP A 268 22.47 11.86 15.06
C ASP A 268 22.53 12.53 13.67
N VAL A 269 22.03 11.87 12.63
CA VAL A 269 21.93 12.43 11.27
C VAL A 269 20.92 13.58 11.20
N LEU A 270 19.79 13.46 11.90
CA LEU A 270 18.78 14.53 11.95
C LEU A 270 19.28 15.76 12.72
N GLN A 271 20.07 15.53 13.78
CA GLN A 271 20.67 16.61 14.55
C GLN A 271 21.74 17.34 13.73
N GLN A 272 22.62 16.61 13.03
CA GLN A 272 23.61 17.22 12.13
C GLN A 272 23.00 18.04 11.00
N ARG A 273 21.85 17.62 10.44
CA ARG A 273 21.15 18.42 9.42
C ARG A 273 20.59 19.71 9.98
N ARG A 274 20.03 19.66 11.19
CA ARG A 274 19.48 20.84 11.85
C ARG A 274 20.58 21.83 12.23
N ASP A 275 21.69 21.34 12.75
CA ASP A 275 22.81 22.19 13.14
C ASP A 275 23.48 22.83 11.90
N ALA A 276 23.48 22.16 10.74
CA ALA A 276 23.94 22.74 9.47
C ALA A 276 22.98 23.80 8.91
N GLU A 277 21.67 23.62 9.08
CA GLU A 277 20.66 24.63 8.68
C GLU A 277 20.74 25.91 9.53
N ASP A 278 21.18 25.79 10.79
CA ASP A 278 21.40 26.93 11.70
C ASP A 278 22.73 27.66 11.45
N GLU A 279 23.73 27.04 10.79
CA GLU A 279 25.01 27.69 10.42
C GLU A 279 24.94 28.49 9.11
N ASP A 280 23.93 28.25 8.27
CA ASP A 280 23.71 28.93 6.98
C ASP A 280 22.73 30.13 7.07
N SER A 281 22.32 30.55 8.29
CA SER A 281 21.48 31.74 8.58
C SER A 281 22.24 32.84 9.32
#